data_AF-A0A0M3JBN5-F1
#
_entry.id   AF-A0A0M3JBN5-F1
#
_cell.length_a   1.000
_cell.length_b   1.000
_cell.length_c   1.000
_cell.angle_alpha   90.00
_cell.angle_beta   90.00
_cell.angle_gamma   90.00
#
_symmetry.space_group_name_H-M   'P 1'
#
loop_
_entity.id
_entity.type
_entity.pdbx_description
1 polymer ?
#
loop_
_entity_poly.entity_id
_entity_poly.type
_entity_poly.pdbx_seq_one_letter_code
_entity_poly.pdbx_strand_id
1 'polypeptide(L)'
;MIQVNECLFQRVTGPDLSRLLMAGCHSFGRRAHAVAGRDKASSNTPSVCSASPQPDERNVDPRAFERFTQFLLGGHIDEAIDSALKDGLYADALVLARRVCANDPRKLDRVETAFLTHRSEQNPVMTLLSVASDTPAPILVSGSLYL
;
A
#
# COMPACT_ATOMS: atom_id res chain seq x y z
N MET A 1 -36.61 -17.98 -41.03
CA MET A 1 -35.20 -18.10 -40.58
C MET A 1 -35.05 -17.24 -39.34
N ILE A 2 -35.02 -17.85 -38.17
CA ILE A 2 -34.71 -17.14 -36.92
C ILE A 2 -33.19 -17.10 -36.86
N GLN A 3 -32.64 -15.90 -37.02
CA GLN A 3 -31.23 -15.63 -36.87
C GLN A 3 -30.93 -15.74 -35.37
N VAL A 4 -30.37 -16.87 -34.96
CA VAL A 4 -29.88 -17.08 -33.59
C VAL A 4 -28.72 -16.09 -33.45
N ASN A 5 -28.97 -14.98 -32.75
CA ASN A 5 -27.92 -14.08 -32.30
C ASN A 5 -27.06 -14.89 -31.33
N GLU A 6 -25.97 -15.45 -31.87
CA GLU A 6 -24.85 -16.00 -31.12
C GLU A 6 -24.51 -15.01 -30.00
N CYS A 7 -24.79 -15.45 -28.78
CA CYS A 7 -24.60 -14.69 -27.57
C CYS A 7 -23.13 -14.28 -27.47
N LEU A 8 -22.86 -12.99 -27.64
CA LEU A 8 -21.63 -12.35 -27.14
C LEU A 8 -21.66 -12.35 -25.60
N PHE A 9 -21.55 -13.53 -24.97
CA PHE A 9 -21.04 -13.60 -23.62
C PHE A 9 -19.55 -13.31 -23.70
N GLN A 10 -19.20 -12.03 -23.78
CA GLN A 10 -17.85 -11.61 -23.42
C GLN A 10 -17.58 -12.15 -22.03
N ARG A 11 -16.57 -13.03 -21.93
CA ARG A 11 -16.21 -13.72 -20.69
C ARG A 11 -15.83 -12.67 -19.66
N VAL A 12 -16.68 -12.46 -18.67
CA VAL A 12 -16.45 -11.48 -17.61
C VAL A 12 -15.16 -11.87 -16.87
N THR A 13 -14.17 -10.98 -16.84
CA THR A 13 -12.89 -11.20 -16.17
C THR A 13 -12.85 -10.55 -14.78
N GLY A 14 -11.88 -10.92 -13.95
CA GLY A 14 -11.65 -10.27 -12.65
C GLY A 14 -11.57 -8.74 -12.73
N PRO A 15 -10.82 -8.17 -13.70
CA PRO A 15 -10.83 -6.73 -13.96
C PRO A 15 -12.19 -6.13 -14.36
N ASP A 16 -13.06 -6.86 -15.05
CA ASP A 16 -14.40 -6.38 -15.40
C ASP A 16 -15.30 -6.29 -14.16
N LEU A 17 -15.26 -7.32 -13.32
CA LEU A 17 -15.96 -7.33 -12.03
C LEU A 17 -15.46 -6.24 -11.10
N SER A 18 -14.14 -6.03 -11.01
CA SER A 18 -13.57 -4.98 -10.15
C SER A 18 -14.01 -3.58 -10.59
N ARG A 19 -14.01 -3.31 -11.91
CA ARG A 19 -14.53 -2.06 -12.47
C ARG A 19 -16.02 -1.86 -12.14
N LEU A 20 -16.83 -2.89 -12.29
CA LEU A 20 -18.26 -2.84 -11.98
C LEU A 20 -18.51 -2.53 -10.49
N LEU A 21 -17.79 -3.21 -9.59
CA LEU A 21 -17.90 -3.00 -8.15
C LEU A 21 -17.48 -1.58 -7.75
N MET A 22 -16.36 -1.07 -8.30
CA MET A 22 -15.88 0.28 -8.01
C MET A 22 -16.78 1.38 -8.59
N ALA A 23 -17.41 1.15 -9.74
CA ALA A 23 -18.33 2.11 -10.35
C ALA A 23 -19.53 2.45 -9.42
N GLY A 24 -19.96 1.50 -8.59
CA GLY A 24 -21.00 1.71 -7.58
C GLY A 24 -20.54 2.48 -6.33
N CYS A 25 -19.25 2.54 -6.05
CA CYS A 25 -18.70 3.12 -4.81
C CYS A 25 -18.66 4.66 -4.80
N HIS A 26 -18.68 5.33 -5.95
CA HIS A 26 -18.67 6.81 -6.03
C HIS A 26 -19.91 7.47 -5.39
N SER A 27 -20.98 6.71 -5.18
CA SER A 27 -22.24 7.18 -4.56
C SER A 27 -22.19 7.22 -3.03
N PHE A 28 -21.27 6.49 -2.39
CA PHE A 28 -21.20 6.36 -0.93
C PHE A 28 -20.21 7.34 -0.27
N GLY A 29 -19.20 7.83 -1.01
CA GLY A 29 -18.16 8.73 -0.48
C GLY A 29 -18.57 10.20 -0.28
N ARG A 30 -19.70 10.66 -0.85
CA ARG A 30 -20.12 12.07 -0.73
C ARG A 30 -20.80 12.44 0.59
N ARG A 31 -21.24 11.48 1.40
CA ARG A 31 -21.94 11.79 2.66
C ARG A 31 -21.04 11.89 3.89
N ALA A 32 -19.82 11.34 3.84
CA ALA A 32 -18.91 11.35 5.00
C ALA A 32 -18.04 12.62 5.11
N HIS A 33 -17.95 13.44 4.05
CA HIS A 33 -17.08 14.63 4.03
C HIS A 33 -17.82 15.98 4.01
N ALA A 34 -19.14 16.00 4.22
CA ALA A 34 -19.94 17.22 4.16
C ALA A 34 -20.01 18.04 5.49
N VAL A 35 -19.08 17.86 6.43
CA VAL A 35 -19.05 18.61 7.72
C VAL A 35 -17.80 19.50 7.86
N ALA A 36 -16.97 19.66 6.82
CA ALA A 36 -15.84 20.59 6.87
C ALA A 36 -15.86 21.56 5.68
N GLY A 37 -16.26 22.80 5.98
CA GLY A 37 -15.60 23.99 5.41
C GLY A 37 -15.91 24.33 3.96
N ARG A 38 -16.88 25.22 3.79
CA ARG A 38 -16.95 26.26 2.74
C ARG A 38 -15.56 26.93 2.62
N ASP A 39 -14.89 26.92 1.46
CA ASP A 39 -14.84 28.06 0.54
C ASP A 39 -14.18 27.72 -0.82
N LYS A 40 -14.59 28.49 -1.84
CA LYS A 40 -14.25 28.44 -3.27
C LYS A 40 -12.74 28.53 -3.59
N ALA A 41 -12.24 27.73 -4.55
CA ALA A 41 -11.95 28.16 -5.94
C ALA A 41 -11.00 27.18 -6.70
N SER A 42 -11.52 26.62 -7.80
CA SER A 42 -10.89 26.41 -9.12
C SER A 42 -9.43 25.91 -9.23
N SER A 43 -9.26 24.60 -9.48
CA SER A 43 -8.47 24.11 -10.63
C SER A 43 -8.83 22.65 -10.94
N ASN A 44 -9.07 22.37 -12.21
CA ASN A 44 -9.47 21.05 -12.72
C ASN A 44 -8.27 20.11 -12.84
N THR A 45 -8.19 19.12 -11.95
CA THR A 45 -7.61 17.79 -12.23
C THR A 45 -8.41 16.77 -11.42
N PRO A 46 -9.03 15.74 -12.01
CA PRO A 46 -9.55 14.62 -11.23
C PRO A 46 -8.35 13.78 -10.78
N SER A 47 -7.66 14.20 -9.72
CA SER A 47 -6.71 13.36 -9.01
C SER A 47 -7.51 12.30 -8.24
N VAL A 48 -7.92 11.26 -8.97
CA VAL A 48 -8.41 10.02 -8.37
C VAL A 48 -7.17 9.28 -7.88
N CYS A 49 -6.61 9.68 -6.73
CA CYS A 49 -5.61 8.90 -5.98
C CYS A 49 -5.13 9.51 -4.64
N SER A 50 -5.76 10.57 -4.08
CA SER A 50 -5.27 11.17 -2.83
C SER A 50 -5.83 10.50 -1.56
N ALA A 51 -5.85 9.17 -1.53
CA ALA A 51 -6.08 8.38 -0.32
C ALA A 51 -5.23 7.10 -0.35
N SER A 52 -3.98 7.20 -0.83
CA SER A 52 -2.95 6.31 -0.29
C SER A 52 -2.67 6.77 1.13
N PRO A 53 -2.72 5.90 2.15
CA PRO A 53 -1.94 6.12 3.35
C PRO A 53 -0.50 6.01 2.87
N GLN A 54 0.09 7.14 2.47
CA GLN A 54 1.53 7.27 2.39
C GLN A 54 2.04 6.74 3.73
N PRO A 55 3.02 5.81 3.77
CA PRO A 55 3.67 5.51 5.04
C PRO A 55 4.07 6.85 5.61
N ASP A 56 3.61 7.15 6.83
CA ASP A 56 3.81 8.44 7.46
C ASP A 56 5.26 8.88 7.21
N GLU A 57 5.49 9.87 6.34
CA GLU A 57 6.74 10.62 6.24
C GLU A 57 6.94 11.47 7.50
N ARG A 58 6.39 11.03 8.63
CA ARG A 58 6.48 11.70 9.90
C ARG A 58 7.81 11.32 10.49
N ASN A 59 8.74 12.24 10.25
CA ASN A 59 9.92 12.45 11.08
C ASN A 59 11.13 11.55 10.74
N VAL A 60 11.47 11.46 9.45
CA VAL A 60 12.82 11.03 9.07
C VAL A 60 13.80 12.09 9.55
N ASP A 61 14.68 11.73 10.47
CA ASP A 61 15.77 12.61 10.94
C ASP A 61 16.56 13.09 9.70
N PRO A 62 16.75 14.41 9.49
CA PRO A 62 17.53 14.90 8.35
C PRO A 62 18.96 14.34 8.31
N ARG A 63 19.48 13.82 9.43
CA ARG A 63 20.79 13.15 9.52
C ARG A 63 20.75 11.64 9.29
N ALA A 64 19.57 11.04 9.17
CA ALA A 64 19.39 9.61 8.90
C ALA A 64 20.12 9.17 7.63
N PHE A 65 19.91 9.93 6.55
CA PHE A 65 20.52 9.64 5.26
C PHE A 65 22.05 9.75 5.32
N GLU A 66 22.59 10.69 6.09
CA GLU A 66 24.03 10.85 6.28
C GLU A 66 24.64 9.66 7.04
N ARG A 67 24.02 9.22 8.15
CA ARG A 67 24.46 8.02 8.90
C ARG A 67 24.41 6.77 8.03
N PHE A 68 23.29 6.59 7.32
CA PHE A 68 23.13 5.49 6.37
C PHE A 68 24.25 5.47 5.32
N THR A 69 24.55 6.64 4.75
CA THR A 69 25.62 6.79 3.76
C THR A 69 26.99 6.46 4.34
N GLN A 70 27.28 6.86 5.59
CA GLN A 70 28.56 6.53 6.25
C GLN A 70 28.76 5.02 6.39
N PHE A 71 27.73 4.27 6.78
CA PHE A 71 27.81 2.81 6.84
C PHE A 71 28.04 2.19 5.46
N LEU A 72 27.36 2.68 4.42
CA LEU A 72 27.55 2.20 3.06
C LEU A 72 28.98 2.43 2.55
N LEU A 73 29.54 3.63 2.79
CA LEU A 73 30.92 3.96 2.43
C LEU A 73 31.94 3.11 3.20
N GLY A 74 31.60 2.71 4.43
CA GLY A 74 32.40 1.79 5.23
C GLY A 74 32.24 0.31 4.86
N GLY A 75 31.30 -0.05 3.97
CA GLY A 75 30.98 -1.45 3.64
C GLY A 75 30.18 -2.19 4.71
N HIS A 76 29.61 -1.46 5.68
CA HIS A 76 28.83 -1.98 6.79
C HIS A 76 27.35 -2.13 6.40
N ILE A 77 27.06 -3.13 5.58
CA ILE A 77 25.72 -3.30 4.97
C ILE A 77 24.65 -3.60 6.02
N ASP A 78 24.96 -4.43 7.03
CA ASP A 78 23.99 -4.84 8.03
C ASP A 78 23.63 -3.67 8.96
N GLU A 79 24.63 -2.87 9.35
CA GLU A 79 24.45 -1.65 10.13
C GLU A 79 23.71 -0.56 9.33
N ALA A 80 23.98 -0.46 8.02
CA ALA A 80 23.24 0.45 7.14
C ALA A 80 21.75 0.09 7.10
N ILE A 81 21.41 -1.19 6.94
CA ILE A 81 20.01 -1.66 6.93
C ILE A 81 19.35 -1.40 8.29
N ASP A 82 20.01 -1.75 9.39
CA ASP A 82 19.46 -1.54 10.73
C ASP A 82 19.27 -0.04 11.04
N SER A 83 20.18 0.83 10.59
CA SER A 83 20.03 2.30 10.71
C SER A 83 18.86 2.80 9.89
N ALA A 84 18.74 2.36 8.63
CA ALA A 84 17.66 2.77 7.73
C ALA A 84 16.29 2.37 8.27
N LEU A 85 16.15 1.16 8.83
CA LEU A 85 14.91 0.70 9.45
C LEU A 85 14.53 1.54 10.68
N LYS A 86 15.50 1.91 11.52
CA LYS A 86 15.25 2.75 12.71
C LYS A 86 14.85 4.17 12.35
N ASP A 87 15.47 4.71 11.31
CA ASP A 87 15.29 6.11 10.90
C ASP A 87 14.14 6.31 9.89
N GLY A 88 13.47 5.24 9.47
CA GLY A 88 12.31 5.29 8.56
C GLY A 88 12.65 5.28 7.06
N LEU A 89 13.90 5.03 6.69
CA LEU A 89 14.37 4.91 5.30
C LEU A 89 14.08 3.52 4.70
N TYR A 90 12.82 3.08 4.78
CA TYR A 90 12.42 1.73 4.39
C TYR A 90 12.63 1.42 2.90
N ALA A 91 12.46 2.43 2.03
CA ALA A 91 12.67 2.25 0.59
C ALA A 91 14.13 1.90 0.28
N ASP A 92 15.08 2.64 0.87
CA ASP A 92 16.50 2.39 0.74
C ASP A 92 16.89 1.03 1.35
N ALA A 93 16.37 0.71 2.53
CA ALA A 93 16.59 -0.58 3.18
C ALA A 93 16.11 -1.76 2.31
N LEU A 94 14.93 -1.66 1.69
CA LEU A 94 14.37 -2.68 0.81
C LEU A 94 15.19 -2.86 -0.46
N VAL A 95 15.60 -1.76 -1.11
CA VAL A 95 16.46 -1.82 -2.30
C VAL A 95 17.79 -2.48 -1.97
N LEU A 96 18.40 -2.07 -0.86
CA LEU A 96 19.69 -2.58 -0.41
C LEU A 96 19.62 -4.08 -0.08
N ALA A 97 18.63 -4.49 0.74
CA ALA A 97 18.43 -5.90 1.08
C ALA A 97 18.19 -6.76 -0.16
N ARG A 98 17.37 -6.28 -1.11
CA ARG A 98 17.06 -7.03 -2.34
C ARG A 98 18.24 -7.17 -3.28
N ARG A 99 19.09 -6.14 -3.39
CA ARG A 99 20.18 -6.10 -4.39
C ARG A 99 21.51 -6.61 -3.85
N VAL A 100 21.81 -6.34 -2.59
CA VAL A 100 23.11 -6.65 -1.98
C VAL A 100 23.04 -7.94 -1.18
N CYS A 101 21.94 -8.18 -0.46
CA CYS A 101 21.73 -9.41 0.32
C CYS A 101 21.02 -10.50 -0.49
N ALA A 102 21.20 -10.56 -1.81
CA ALA A 102 20.51 -11.52 -2.69
C ALA A 102 20.73 -12.99 -2.29
N ASN A 103 21.83 -13.29 -1.59
CA ASN A 103 22.16 -14.63 -1.11
C ASN A 103 21.44 -15.00 0.21
N ASP A 104 20.81 -14.04 0.89
CA ASP A 104 20.12 -14.24 2.16
C ASP A 104 18.69 -13.68 2.11
N PRO A 105 17.72 -14.48 1.63
CA PRO A 105 16.33 -14.05 1.52
C PRO A 105 15.71 -13.69 2.88
N ARG A 106 16.25 -14.22 3.99
CA ARG A 106 15.72 -13.94 5.34
C ARG A 106 15.91 -12.48 5.74
N LYS A 107 16.97 -11.82 5.24
CA LYS A 107 17.20 -10.39 5.47
C LYS A 107 16.15 -9.55 4.76
N LEU A 108 15.77 -9.92 3.54
CA LEU A 108 14.68 -9.25 2.83
C LEU A 108 13.36 -9.40 3.59
N ASP A 109 13.01 -10.61 4.00
CA ASP A 109 11.79 -10.89 4.76
C ASP A 109 11.71 -10.07 6.05
N ARG A 110 12.85 -9.92 6.76
CA ARG A 110 12.94 -9.09 7.97
C ARG A 110 12.64 -7.62 7.68
N VAL A 111 13.20 -7.06 6.60
CA VAL A 111 12.99 -5.67 6.20
C VAL A 111 11.55 -5.44 5.74
N GLU A 112 10.99 -6.36 4.96
CA GLU A 112 9.59 -6.30 4.53
C GLU A 112 8.63 -6.37 5.73
N THR A 113 8.87 -7.29 6.66
CA THR A 113 8.07 -7.41 7.89
C THR A 113 8.14 -6.13 8.73
N ALA A 114 9.35 -5.58 8.92
CA ALA A 114 9.55 -4.33 9.65
C ALA A 114 8.81 -3.16 9.00
N PHE A 115 8.79 -3.08 7.67
CA PHE A 115 8.04 -2.05 6.96
C PHE A 115 6.52 -2.21 7.11
N LEU A 116 6.02 -3.45 7.08
CA LEU A 116 4.59 -3.75 7.18
C LEU A 116 4.04 -3.55 8.59
N THR A 117 4.80 -3.85 9.65
CA THR A 117 4.36 -3.62 11.04
C THR A 117 4.16 -2.14 11.39
N HIS A 118 4.80 -1.22 10.66
CA HIS A 118 4.57 0.22 10.82
C HIS A 118 3.30 0.70 10.10
N ARG A 119 2.64 -0.14 9.30
CA ARG A 119 1.38 0.22 8.65
C ARG A 119 0.20 -0.12 9.54
N SER A 120 -0.82 0.73 9.49
CA SER A 120 -2.13 0.43 10.08
C SER A 120 -2.68 -0.88 9.53
N GLU A 121 -3.31 -1.69 10.37
CA GLU A 121 -4.01 -2.93 9.97
C GLU A 121 -5.15 -2.66 8.97
N GLN A 122 -5.71 -1.44 8.97
CA GLN A 122 -6.74 -1.00 8.03
C GLN A 122 -6.15 -0.56 6.67
N ASN A 123 -4.82 -0.60 6.49
CA ASN A 123 -4.19 -0.25 5.23
C ASN A 123 -4.61 -1.24 4.14
N PRO A 124 -5.04 -0.78 2.95
CA PRO A 124 -5.48 -1.65 1.86
C PRO A 124 -4.39 -2.63 1.40
N VAL A 125 -3.11 -2.27 1.55
CA VAL A 125 -1.98 -3.17 1.25
C VAL A 125 -1.96 -4.36 2.21
N MET A 126 -2.26 -4.16 3.50
CA MET A 126 -2.35 -5.26 4.47
C MET A 126 -3.48 -6.21 4.11
N THR A 127 -4.63 -5.68 3.69
CA THR A 127 -5.77 -6.48 3.19
C THR A 127 -5.37 -7.31 1.97
N LEU A 128 -4.75 -6.69 0.97
CA LEU A 128 -4.32 -7.39 -0.24
C LEU A 128 -3.32 -8.50 0.07
N LEU A 129 -2.36 -8.23 0.96
CA LEU A 129 -1.37 -9.21 1.38
C LEU A 129 -2.03 -10.39 2.11
N SER A 130 -3.00 -10.13 3.00
CA SER A 130 -3.73 -11.18 3.68
C SER A 130 -4.51 -12.06 2.71
N VAL A 131 -5.26 -11.46 1.78
CA VAL A 131 -6.00 -12.19 0.76
C VAL A 131 -5.07 -13.01 -0.15
N ALA A 132 -3.92 -12.44 -0.55
CA ALA A 132 -2.95 -13.14 -1.39
C ALA A 132 -2.23 -14.30 -0.67
N SER A 133 -2.24 -14.30 0.66
CA SER A 133 -1.62 -15.33 1.51
C SER A 133 -2.64 -16.32 2.10
N ASP A 134 -3.89 -16.29 1.62
CA ASP A 134 -5.01 -17.09 2.16
C ASP A 134 -5.24 -16.89 3.68
N THR A 135 -4.81 -15.74 4.22
CA THR A 135 -5.04 -15.36 5.62
C THR A 135 -6.26 -14.42 5.74
N PRO A 136 -6.98 -14.45 6.87
CA PRO A 136 -8.14 -13.60 7.05
C PRO A 136 -7.74 -12.12 7.02
N ALA A 137 -8.35 -11.35 6.12
CA ALA A 137 -8.08 -9.93 6.02
C ALA A 137 -8.63 -9.17 7.24
N PRO A 138 -7.82 -8.38 7.97
CA PRO A 138 -8.23 -7.70 9.20
C PRO A 138 -9.51 -6.87 9.05
N ILE A 139 -9.68 -6.21 7.90
CA ILE A 139 -10.86 -5.38 7.59
C ILE A 139 -12.18 -6.17 7.57
N LEU A 140 -12.12 -7.48 7.33
CA LEU A 140 -13.29 -8.35 7.29
C LEU A 140 -13.66 -8.89 8.68
N VAL A 141 -12.70 -8.89 9.61
CA VAL A 141 -12.86 -9.46 10.96
C VAL A 141 -13.46 -8.43 11.93
N SER A 142 -13.08 -7.15 11.81
CA SER A 142 -13.57 -6.09 12.71
C SER A 142 -15.07 -5.81 12.62
N GLY A 143 -15.76 -6.32 11.59
CA GLY A 143 -17.21 -6.17 11.41
C GLY A 143 -18.07 -7.31 12.00
N SER A 144 -17.46 -8.39 12.48
CA SER A 144 -18.20 -9.62 12.86
C SER A 144 -18.58 -9.71 14.35
N LEU A 145 -18.35 -8.66 15.16
CA LEU A 145 -18.64 -8.65 16.62
C LEU A 145 -19.91 -7.86 17.00
N TYR A 146 -20.77 -7.51 16.05
CA TYR A 146 -22.07 -6.88 16.32
C TYR A 146 -23.21 -7.64 15.64
N LEU A 147 -23.46 -8.89 16.06
CA LEU A 147 -24.73 -9.58 15.89
C LEU A 147 -25.06 -10.36 17.16
#